data_AF-A0A136Q6M3-F1
#
_entry.id   AF-A0A136Q6M3-F1
#
_cell.length_a   1.000
_cell.length_b   1.000
_cell.length_c   1.000
_cell.angle_alpha   90.00
_cell.angle_beta   90.00
_cell.angle_gamma   90.00
#
_symmetry.space_group_name_H-M   'P 1'
#
loop_
_entity.id
_entity.type
_entity.pdbx_description
1 polymer ?
#
loop_
_entity_poly.entity_id
_entity_poly.type
_entity_poly.pdbx_seq_one_letter_code
_entity_poly.pdbx_strand_id
1 'polypeptide(L)'
;MGNLIEISGDTVDREHVCCAISDKKSTQAKKEWMKGCFADGYQFWKADARGKALIEFVPAENAWAPIAADGYLFIDCFWVAGSLTKKGYGTALLERCSETAKELGEKRTCGSLRRQKTALPLRSRVL
;
A
#
# COMPACT_ATOMS: atom_id res chain seq x y z
N MET A 1 -0.51 20.33 -4.44
CA MET A 1 -0.65 18.86 -4.41
C MET A 1 -1.78 18.54 -3.44
N GLY A 2 -2.61 17.53 -3.73
CA GLY A 2 -3.65 17.14 -2.77
C GLY A 2 -3.04 16.42 -1.56
N ASN A 3 -3.54 16.70 -0.36
CA ASN A 3 -3.04 16.07 0.86
C ASN A 3 -3.51 14.60 0.96
N LEU A 4 -2.69 13.75 1.57
CA LEU A 4 -3.01 12.37 1.88
C LEU A 4 -3.11 12.18 3.40
N ILE A 5 -4.00 11.31 3.83
CA ILE A 5 -4.13 10.87 5.22
C ILE A 5 -3.89 9.37 5.31
N GLU A 6 -3.19 8.97 6.35
CA GLU A 6 -3.03 7.58 6.76
C GLU A 6 -4.19 7.18 7.68
N ILE A 7 -4.75 6.01 7.42
CA ILE A 7 -5.76 5.39 8.28
C ILE A 7 -5.07 4.31 9.10
N SER A 8 -5.09 4.46 10.42
CA SER A 8 -4.51 3.55 11.40
C SER A 8 -5.59 2.98 12.32
N GLY A 9 -5.20 2.07 13.23
CA GLY A 9 -6.12 1.48 14.21
C GLY A 9 -6.87 2.52 15.06
N ASP A 10 -6.25 3.67 15.31
CA ASP A 10 -6.83 4.75 16.13
C ASP A 10 -7.77 5.67 15.33
N THR A 11 -7.53 5.81 14.01
CA THR A 11 -8.29 6.75 13.16
C THR A 11 -9.38 6.05 12.33
N VAL A 12 -9.28 4.74 12.11
CA VAL A 12 -10.17 3.97 11.23
C VAL A 12 -11.66 4.09 11.59
N ASP A 13 -12.01 4.23 12.88
CA ASP A 13 -13.40 4.38 13.30
C ASP A 13 -13.98 5.75 12.96
N ARG A 14 -13.14 6.79 13.03
CA ARG A 14 -13.50 8.20 12.85
C ARG A 14 -13.54 8.58 11.37
N GLU A 15 -12.65 7.98 10.60
CA GLU A 15 -12.45 8.30 9.19
C GLU A 15 -13.40 7.57 8.26
N HIS A 16 -13.66 8.19 7.10
CA HIS A 16 -14.44 7.54 6.05
C HIS A 16 -13.56 6.58 5.24
N VAL A 17 -13.79 5.29 5.41
CA VAL A 17 -13.21 4.24 4.59
C VAL A 17 -14.15 3.98 3.41
N CYS A 18 -13.70 4.33 2.20
CA CYS A 18 -14.45 4.05 0.99
C CYS A 18 -13.98 2.73 0.36
N CYS A 19 -14.93 1.89 -0.07
CA CYS A 19 -14.67 0.63 -0.76
C CYS A 19 -15.52 0.57 -2.04
N ALA A 20 -15.39 -0.50 -2.82
CA ALA A 20 -16.28 -0.80 -3.94
C ALA A 20 -17.74 -0.89 -3.46
N ILE A 21 -17.93 -1.49 -2.28
CA ILE A 21 -19.23 -1.63 -1.61
C ILE A 21 -19.33 -0.59 -0.49
N SER A 22 -20.34 0.27 -0.55
CA SER A 22 -20.47 1.44 0.33
C SER A 22 -21.66 1.38 1.31
N ASP A 23 -22.23 0.20 1.55
CA ASP A 23 -23.24 0.06 2.60
C ASP A 23 -22.60 0.08 3.99
N LYS A 24 -23.40 0.43 5.01
CA LYS A 24 -22.90 0.59 6.38
C LYS A 24 -22.32 -0.69 6.97
N LYS A 25 -22.90 -1.85 6.65
CA LYS A 25 -22.48 -3.14 7.21
C LYS A 25 -21.13 -3.56 6.63
N SER A 26 -20.97 -3.48 5.31
CA SER A 26 -19.70 -3.79 4.65
C SER A 26 -18.59 -2.82 5.05
N THR A 27 -18.93 -1.53 5.22
CA THR A 27 -17.96 -0.53 5.72
C THR A 27 -17.47 -0.89 7.11
N GLN A 28 -18.38 -1.25 8.03
CA GLN A 28 -18.03 -1.64 9.40
C GLN A 28 -17.17 -2.91 9.43
N ALA A 29 -17.55 -3.94 8.66
CA ALA A 29 -16.78 -5.17 8.55
C ALA A 29 -15.37 -4.92 8.00
N LYS A 30 -15.22 -4.03 7.01
CA LYS A 30 -13.89 -3.63 6.50
C LYS A 30 -13.06 -2.93 7.57
N LYS A 31 -13.65 -2.01 8.34
CA LYS A 31 -12.94 -1.34 9.45
C LYS A 31 -12.45 -2.34 10.51
N GLU A 32 -13.29 -3.30 10.88
CA GLU A 32 -12.92 -4.37 11.82
C GLU A 32 -11.80 -5.26 11.28
N TRP A 33 -11.87 -5.65 10.00
CA TRP A 33 -10.81 -6.42 9.36
C TRP A 33 -9.48 -5.64 9.31
N MET A 34 -9.51 -4.37 8.92
CA MET A 34 -8.32 -3.51 8.88
C MET A 34 -7.62 -3.41 10.24
N LYS A 35 -8.39 -3.33 11.34
CA LYS A 35 -7.83 -3.29 12.70
C LYS A 35 -6.93 -4.49 13.01
N GLY A 36 -7.31 -5.68 12.53
CA GLY A 36 -6.49 -6.89 12.67
C GLY A 36 -5.24 -6.85 11.80
N CYS A 37 -5.35 -6.33 10.58
CA CYS A 37 -4.27 -6.34 9.60
C CYS A 37 -3.18 -5.28 9.84
N PHE A 38 -3.47 -4.20 10.59
CA PHE A 38 -2.47 -3.16 10.86
C PHE A 38 -1.22 -3.70 11.57
N ALA A 39 -1.38 -4.71 12.44
CA ALA A 39 -0.25 -5.36 13.11
C ALA A 39 0.68 -6.10 12.13
N ASP A 40 0.15 -6.55 10.99
CA ASP A 40 0.90 -7.26 9.95
C ASP A 40 1.52 -6.31 8.91
N GLY A 41 1.51 -5.00 9.18
CA GLY A 41 2.07 -3.98 8.29
C GLY A 41 1.14 -3.54 7.17
N TYR A 42 -0.17 -3.83 7.28
CA TYR A 42 -1.17 -3.27 6.38
C TYR A 42 -1.21 -1.75 6.52
N GLN A 43 -1.26 -1.04 5.39
CA GLN A 43 -1.36 0.41 5.35
C GLN A 43 -2.50 0.81 4.43
N PHE A 44 -3.27 1.81 4.87
CA PHE A 44 -4.36 2.37 4.10
C PHE A 44 -4.19 3.89 4.03
N TRP A 45 -4.08 4.40 2.81
CA TRP A 45 -3.91 5.82 2.54
C TRP A 45 -5.05 6.32 1.66
N LYS A 46 -5.55 7.52 1.95
CA LYS A 46 -6.57 8.18 1.11
C LYS A 46 -6.29 9.65 0.93
N ALA A 47 -6.87 10.23 -0.11
CA ALA A 47 -6.92 11.68 -0.26
C ALA A 47 -7.67 12.32 0.91
N ASP A 48 -7.16 13.44 1.41
CA ASP A 48 -7.86 14.36 2.32
C ASP A 48 -8.92 15.17 1.56
N ALA A 49 -9.86 14.46 0.97
CA ALA A 49 -10.94 15.01 0.18
C ALA A 49 -12.11 14.04 0.17
N ARG A 50 -13.30 14.59 -0.05
CA ARG A 50 -14.51 13.79 -0.26
C ARG A 50 -14.47 13.18 -1.66
N GLY A 51 -14.34 11.86 -1.73
CA GLY A 51 -14.34 11.11 -2.98
C GLY A 51 -13.60 9.78 -2.85
N LYS A 52 -13.49 9.04 -3.97
CA LYS A 52 -12.77 7.77 -4.05
C LYS A 52 -11.36 8.01 -4.59
N ALA A 53 -10.41 8.18 -3.69
CA ALA A 53 -8.98 8.25 -3.98
C ALA A 53 -8.24 7.60 -2.83
N LEU A 54 -7.81 6.35 -2.99
CA LEU A 54 -7.17 5.54 -1.95
C LEU A 54 -6.19 4.53 -2.52
N ILE A 55 -5.29 4.07 -1.66
CA ILE A 55 -4.45 2.90 -1.87
C ILE A 55 -4.34 2.12 -0.57
N GLU A 56 -4.36 0.80 -0.66
CA GLU A 56 -4.13 -0.10 0.46
C GLU A 56 -3.14 -1.19 0.05
N PHE A 57 -2.17 -1.45 0.92
CA PHE A 57 -1.08 -2.36 0.64
C PHE A 57 -0.51 -2.96 1.93
N VAL A 58 0.16 -4.11 1.79
CA VAL A 58 0.74 -4.88 2.89
C VAL A 58 2.02 -5.56 2.39
N PRO A 59 3.00 -5.89 3.25
CA PRO A 59 4.08 -6.81 2.86
C PRO A 59 3.49 -8.08 2.24
N ALA A 60 3.99 -8.49 1.07
CA ALA A 60 3.39 -9.58 0.31
C ALA A 60 3.46 -10.94 1.03
N GLU A 61 4.43 -11.14 1.92
CA GLU A 61 4.48 -12.29 2.84
C GLU A 61 3.28 -12.39 3.79
N ASN A 62 2.60 -11.26 4.07
CA ASN A 62 1.43 -11.17 4.94
C ASN A 62 0.13 -10.93 4.14
N ALA A 63 0.20 -11.04 2.80
CA ALA A 63 -0.98 -10.86 1.97
C ALA A 63 -1.99 -11.99 2.21
N TRP A 64 -3.28 -11.65 2.14
CA TRP A 64 -4.36 -12.64 2.24
C TRP A 64 -4.40 -13.60 1.03
N ALA A 65 -3.83 -13.17 -0.10
CA ALA A 65 -3.76 -13.95 -1.33
C ALA A 65 -2.58 -14.95 -1.28
N PRO A 66 -2.71 -16.14 -1.87
CA PRO A 66 -1.65 -17.15 -1.88
C PRO A 66 -0.55 -16.78 -2.90
N ILE A 67 0.24 -15.77 -2.57
CA ILE A 67 1.37 -15.28 -3.38
C ILE A 67 2.68 -15.53 -2.65
N ALA A 68 3.69 -15.98 -3.37
CA ALA A 68 5.06 -16.12 -2.86
C ALA A 68 5.92 -14.99 -3.45
N ALA A 69 5.98 -13.86 -2.74
CA ALA A 69 6.64 -12.65 -3.20
C ALA A 69 7.32 -11.89 -2.05
N ASP A 70 8.13 -12.60 -1.26
CA ASP A 70 8.80 -12.01 -0.09
C ASP A 70 9.60 -10.75 -0.47
N GLY A 71 9.35 -9.66 0.25
CA GLY A 71 10.04 -8.39 0.02
C GLY A 71 9.44 -7.49 -1.03
N TYR A 72 8.28 -7.87 -1.55
CA TYR A 72 7.43 -6.99 -2.32
C TYR A 72 6.29 -6.47 -1.43
N LEU A 73 5.69 -5.36 -1.85
CA LEU A 73 4.40 -4.92 -1.33
C LEU A 73 3.30 -5.50 -2.22
N PHE A 74 2.30 -6.10 -1.58
CA PHE A 74 1.05 -6.45 -2.23
C PHE A 74 0.09 -5.27 -2.12
N ILE A 75 -0.29 -4.70 -3.27
CA ILE A 75 -1.35 -3.67 -3.34
C ILE A 75 -2.67 -4.40 -3.43
N ASP A 76 -3.47 -4.31 -2.37
CA ASP A 76 -4.76 -4.99 -2.25
C ASP A 76 -5.87 -4.20 -2.96
N CYS A 77 -5.85 -2.86 -2.85
CA CYS A 77 -6.69 -1.99 -3.66
C CYS A 77 -6.00 -0.67 -4.00
N PHE A 78 -6.23 -0.20 -5.21
CA PHE A 78 -5.87 1.14 -5.65
C PHE A 78 -7.02 1.72 -6.48
N TRP A 79 -7.53 2.87 -6.07
CA TRP A 79 -8.68 3.47 -6.74
C TRP A 79 -8.60 4.99 -6.72
N VAL A 80 -8.71 5.62 -7.90
CA VAL A 80 -8.93 7.07 -8.05
C VAL A 80 -10.06 7.30 -9.04
N ALA A 81 -11.15 7.95 -8.62
CA ALA A 81 -12.31 8.19 -9.47
C ALA A 81 -13.02 9.52 -9.21
N GLY A 82 -13.88 9.88 -10.17
CA GLY A 82 -14.71 11.08 -10.13
C GLY A 82 -13.91 12.37 -10.18
N SER A 83 -14.34 13.34 -9.38
CA SER A 83 -13.75 14.69 -9.33
C SER A 83 -12.31 14.74 -8.79
N LEU A 84 -11.76 13.63 -8.31
CA LEU A 84 -10.38 13.51 -7.82
C LEU A 84 -9.41 13.03 -8.91
N THR A 85 -9.91 12.61 -10.07
CA THR A 85 -9.08 12.26 -11.23
C THR A 85 -8.32 13.48 -11.75
N LYS A 86 -7.14 13.27 -12.33
CA LYS A 86 -6.26 14.32 -12.90
C LYS A 86 -5.81 15.41 -11.91
N LYS A 87 -5.96 15.19 -10.59
CA LYS A 87 -5.50 16.11 -9.53
C LYS A 87 -4.18 15.68 -8.85
N GLY A 88 -3.52 14.65 -9.38
CA GLY A 88 -2.26 14.14 -8.84
C GLY A 88 -2.37 13.15 -7.68
N TYR A 89 -3.57 12.86 -7.17
CA TYR A 89 -3.74 11.90 -6.07
C TYR A 89 -3.23 10.50 -6.39
N GLY A 90 -3.46 10.00 -7.62
CA GLY A 90 -2.99 8.67 -8.02
C GLY A 90 -1.46 8.56 -7.96
N THR A 91 -0.76 9.57 -8.49
CA THR A 91 0.70 9.66 -8.41
C THR A 91 1.17 9.70 -6.96
N ALA A 92 0.60 10.58 -6.14
CA ALA A 92 0.99 10.72 -4.74
C ALA A 92 0.78 9.43 -3.92
N LEU A 93 -0.33 8.72 -4.16
CA LEU A 93 -0.63 7.44 -3.50
C LEU A 93 0.38 6.35 -3.88
N LEU A 94 0.76 6.26 -5.16
CA LEU A 94 1.76 5.31 -5.64
C LEU A 94 3.18 5.68 -5.20
N GLU A 95 3.51 6.96 -5.14
CA GLU A 95 4.77 7.45 -4.57
C GLU A 95 4.90 7.01 -3.11
N ARG A 96 3.85 7.17 -2.30
CA ARG A 96 3.85 6.72 -0.90
C ARG A 96 4.08 5.21 -0.76
N CYS A 97 3.43 4.41 -1.60
CA CYS A 97 3.68 2.96 -1.66
C CYS A 97 5.13 2.65 -2.07
N SER A 98 5.68 3.40 -3.03
CA SER A 98 7.05 3.22 -3.51
C SER A 98 8.09 3.59 -2.45
N GLU A 99 7.84 4.63 -1.67
CA GLU A 99 8.67 4.99 -0.50
C GLU A 99 8.68 3.87 0.53
N THR A 100 7.50 3.35 0.88
CA THR A 100 7.41 2.21 1.82
C THR A 100 8.18 0.99 1.30
N ALA A 101 8.08 0.68 0.01
CA ALA A 101 8.82 -0.43 -0.58
C ALA A 101 10.34 -0.24 -0.45
N LYS A 102 10.83 0.99 -0.65
CA LYS A 102 12.26 1.33 -0.46
C LYS A 102 12.68 1.19 0.99
N GLU A 103 11.90 1.72 1.93
CA GLU A 103 12.17 1.60 3.37
C GLU A 103 12.22 0.14 3.83
N LEU A 104 11.33 -0.71 3.32
CA LEU A 104 11.35 -2.16 3.58
C LEU A 104 12.61 -2.81 2.99
N GLY A 105 13.01 -2.42 1.78
CA GLY A 105 14.26 -2.84 1.17
C GLY A 105 15.48 -2.46 2.00
N GLU A 106 15.56 -1.21 2.45
CA GLU A 106 16.65 -0.69 3.29
C GLU A 106 16.71 -1.40 4.64
N LYS A 107 15.57 -1.58 5.33
CA LYS A 107 15.49 -2.34 6.59
C LYS A 107 15.97 -3.78 6.41
N ARG A 108 15.63 -4.43 5.29
CA ARG A 108 16.11 -5.79 4.96
C ARG A 108 17.61 -5.82 4.70
N THR A 109 18.17 -4.78 4.06
CA THR A 109 19.62 -4.65 3.91
C THR A 109 20.35 -4.40 5.23
N CYS A 110 19.67 -3.77 6.21
CA CYS A 110 20.23 -3.48 7.54
C CYS A 110 20.11 -4.67 8.52
N GLY A 111 19.09 -5.53 8.39
CA GLY A 111 18.85 -6.68 9.28
C GLY A 111 19.39 -8.04 8.81
N SER A 112 19.87 -8.16 7.58
CA SER A 112 20.34 -9.44 7.04
C SER A 112 21.19 -9.23 5.79
N LEU A 113 22.51 -9.27 5.96
CA LEU A 113 23.41 -9.65 4.87
C LEU A 113 23.29 -11.16 4.61
N ARG A 114 22.15 -11.62 4.10
CA ARG A 114 22.17 -12.73 3.14
C ARG A 114 22.24 -12.09 1.77
N ARG A 115 23.47 -11.94 1.27
CA ARG A 115 23.72 -11.88 -0.17
C ARG A 115 22.93 -13.01 -0.82
N GLN A 116 21.82 -12.72 -1.50
CA GLN A 116 21.44 -13.55 -2.61
C GLN A 116 22.55 -13.37 -3.66
N LYS A 117 23.49 -14.32 -3.69
CA LYS A 117 24.45 -14.41 -4.77
C LYS A 117 23.69 -14.78 -6.05
N THR A 118 23.72 -13.86 -7.03
CA THR A 118 23.61 -14.04 -8.51
C THR A 118 22.25 -14.49 -9.08
N ALA A 119 21.73 -13.94 -10.19
CA ALA A 119 22.36 -13.43 -11.44
C ALA A 119 21.70 -12.11 -11.94
N LEU A 120 22.29 -11.25 -12.80
CA LEU A 120 23.25 -11.43 -13.88
C LEU A 120 24.14 -10.16 -14.05
N PRO A 121 25.44 -10.28 -14.38
CA PRO A 121 26.31 -9.14 -14.67
C PRO A 121 26.04 -8.59 -16.09
N LEU A 122 25.62 -7.33 -16.21
CA LEU A 122 25.66 -6.61 -17.48
C LEU A 122 27.07 -6.04 -17.71
N ARG A 123 27.99 -6.89 -18.16
CA ARG A 123 29.17 -6.45 -18.92
C ARG A 123 29.60 -7.51 -19.95
N SER A 124 29.22 -7.28 -21.21
CA SER A 124 30.09 -7.35 -22.39
C SER A 124 29.26 -6.87 -23.60
N ARG A 125 29.53 -5.71 -24.18
CA ARG A 125 30.55 -5.45 -25.21
C ARG A 125 29.99 -5.72 -26.62
N VAL A 126 29.89 -4.65 -27.40
CA VAL A 126 30.11 -4.55 -28.86
C VAL A 126 29.65 -5.74 -29.70
N LEU A 127 28.58 -5.54 -30.46
CA LEU A 127 28.55 -5.65 -31.94
C LEU A 127 27.60 -4.58 -32.48
#